data_AF-A0A9P5RPH8-F1
#
_entry.id   AF-A0A9P5RPH8-F1
#
_cell.length_a   1.000
_cell.length_b   1.000
_cell.length_c   1.000
_cell.angle_alpha   90.00
_cell.angle_beta   90.00
_cell.angle_gamma   90.00
#
_symmetry.space_group_name_H-M   'P 1'
#
loop_
_entity.id
_entity.type
_entity.pdbx_description
1 polymer ?
#
loop_
_entity_poly.entity_id
_entity_poly.type
_entity_poly.pdbx_seq_one_letter_code
_entity_poly.pdbx_strand_id
1 'polypeptide(L)'
;MDVLGSSQIPPSPVVKLQYHGAVYDSSIRILPGTDKKQLYDAARNIASFPSSTPISLLRLDHQGELVTDPRLLNDGELIEIMEGAPDDVSVVARMTELDTGSLDRIGSNNKSKAQSVKGTLQFLHIVENLKRTKRTGWINNGVKPAESIADHMYRMGIMAMLIDEKTAGVDKNRCIKMAIVHDLAESLVGDITPYDGVTVEDKHTQERNAMHHLCHELLGWSAQAQEISALWAEYEAAATPEALLVKDFDKFEMIMQALEYEKSEDVTLEDFFAGTRGKFKHPMVTGWVDELEAERAQHRAIKS
;
A
#
# COMPACT_ATOMS: atom_id res chain seq x y z
N MET A 1 -24.36 28.94 40.25
CA MET A 1 -25.21 28.29 39.23
C MET A 1 -24.34 28.13 38.01
N ASP A 2 -23.84 26.91 37.85
CA ASP A 2 -22.74 26.55 36.98
C ASP A 2 -23.10 26.62 35.49
N VAL A 3 -22.13 27.09 34.72
CA VAL A 3 -22.06 27.00 33.26
C VAL A 3 -21.44 25.64 32.93
N LEU A 4 -22.12 24.87 32.10
CA LEU A 4 -21.70 23.55 31.61
C LEU A 4 -20.34 23.67 30.89
N GLY A 5 -19.31 23.11 31.52
CA GLY A 5 -17.99 22.92 30.92
C GLY A 5 -18.00 21.74 29.95
N SER A 6 -17.49 21.98 28.75
CA SER A 6 -17.13 20.96 27.76
C SER A 6 -16.17 19.95 28.37
N SER A 7 -16.57 18.68 28.50
CA SER A 7 -15.67 17.59 28.84
C SER A 7 -14.74 17.31 27.65
N GLN A 8 -13.51 17.81 27.73
CA GLN A 8 -12.43 17.34 26.88
C GLN A 8 -12.16 15.86 27.22
N ILE A 9 -12.39 14.98 26.25
CA ILE A 9 -11.95 13.59 26.30
C ILE A 9 -10.41 13.61 26.23
N PRO A 10 -9.67 13.03 27.19
CA PRO A 10 -8.22 12.98 27.11
C PRO A 10 -7.78 12.11 25.90
N PRO A 11 -6.70 12.47 25.20
CA PRO A 11 -6.22 11.68 24.08
C PRO A 11 -5.86 10.25 24.53
N SER A 12 -6.28 9.26 23.74
CA SER A 12 -5.91 7.86 23.97
C SER A 12 -4.39 7.67 23.83
N PRO A 13 -3.75 6.79 24.63
CA PRO A 13 -2.33 6.50 24.50
C PRO A 13 -2.00 5.95 23.10
N VAL A 14 -0.86 6.39 22.55
CA VAL A 14 -0.38 6.02 21.22
C VAL A 14 0.77 5.04 21.37
N VAL A 15 0.61 3.84 20.82
CA VAL A 15 1.67 2.83 20.75
C VAL A 15 2.60 3.16 19.58
N LYS A 16 3.92 3.18 19.82
CA LYS A 16 4.95 3.37 18.79
C LYS A 16 5.68 2.05 18.50
N LEU A 17 5.86 1.75 17.22
CA LEU A 17 6.69 0.65 16.74
C LEU A 17 8.00 1.22 16.20
N GLN A 18 9.13 0.64 16.59
CA GLN A 18 10.46 1.10 16.15
C GLN A 18 11.24 -0.05 15.53
N TYR A 19 11.81 0.20 14.35
CA TYR A 19 12.66 -0.76 13.62
C TYR A 19 13.86 -0.02 13.02
N HIS A 20 15.08 -0.47 13.33
CA HIS A 20 16.34 0.05 12.77
C HIS A 20 16.50 1.59 12.75
N GLY A 21 15.98 2.29 13.76
CA GLY A 21 16.14 3.75 13.91
C GLY A 21 15.12 4.60 13.13
N ALA A 22 14.19 3.98 12.40
CA ALA A 22 13.01 4.65 11.85
C ALA A 22 11.81 4.46 12.79
N VAL A 23 11.10 5.56 13.08
CA VAL A 23 9.86 5.58 13.86
C VAL A 23 8.71 5.41 12.89
N TYR A 24 7.95 4.32 13.03
CA TYR A 24 6.70 4.12 12.28
C TYR A 24 5.52 4.50 13.19
N ASP A 25 4.73 5.46 12.74
CA ASP A 25 3.38 5.74 13.25
C ASP A 25 2.45 4.73 12.51
N SER A 26 1.55 3.95 13.10
CA SER A 26 0.47 4.33 13.99
C SER A 26 -0.42 3.11 14.35
N SER A 27 -1.26 3.27 15.38
CA SER A 27 -2.62 2.68 15.53
C SER A 27 -2.82 1.26 16.16
N ILE A 28 -2.44 1.09 17.43
CA ILE A 28 -3.19 0.19 18.33
C ILE A 28 -3.92 1.05 19.36
N ARG A 29 -5.25 1.06 19.34
CA ARG A 29 -6.09 1.77 20.33
C ARG A 29 -6.49 0.81 21.43
N ILE A 30 -6.12 1.12 22.68
CA ILE A 30 -6.63 0.43 23.86
C ILE A 30 -7.99 1.03 24.21
N LEU A 31 -9.02 0.19 24.33
CA LEU A 31 -10.36 0.65 24.66
C LEU A 31 -10.40 1.23 26.09
N PRO A 32 -11.21 2.27 26.34
CA PRO A 32 -11.40 2.80 27.69
C PRO A 32 -12.02 1.73 28.61
N GLY A 33 -11.42 1.48 29.78
CA GLY A 33 -11.91 0.51 30.78
C GLY A 33 -11.16 -0.83 30.84
N THR A 34 -10.18 -1.04 29.96
CA THR A 34 -9.32 -2.23 29.95
C THR A 34 -8.39 -2.29 31.18
N ASP A 35 -8.41 -3.40 31.93
CA ASP A 35 -7.48 -3.64 33.06
C ASP A 35 -6.05 -3.89 32.53
N LYS A 36 -5.26 -2.82 32.56
CA LYS A 36 -3.88 -2.78 32.09
C LYS A 36 -2.97 -3.79 32.81
N LYS A 37 -3.26 -4.12 34.08
CA LYS A 37 -2.42 -5.00 34.90
C LYS A 37 -2.62 -6.46 34.50
N GLN A 38 -3.86 -6.88 34.23
CA GLN A 38 -4.13 -8.23 33.70
C GLN A 38 -3.49 -8.46 32.33
N LEU A 39 -3.52 -7.45 31.46
CA LEU A 39 -2.86 -7.51 30.14
C LEU A 39 -1.34 -7.65 30.26
N TYR A 40 -0.72 -6.89 31.15
CA TYR A 40 0.72 -6.97 31.41
C TYR A 40 1.14 -8.32 32.02
N ASP A 41 0.41 -8.80 33.04
CA ASP A 41 0.71 -10.08 33.70
C ASP A 41 0.53 -11.28 32.75
N ALA A 42 -0.46 -11.22 31.84
CA ALA A 42 -0.66 -12.22 30.78
C ALA A 42 0.47 -12.21 29.75
N ALA A 43 0.92 -11.02 29.31
CA ALA A 43 2.01 -10.88 28.34
C ALA A 43 3.36 -11.38 28.88
N ARG A 44 3.64 -11.11 30.16
CA ARG A 44 4.92 -11.43 30.81
C ARG A 44 5.18 -12.94 30.94
N ASN A 45 4.14 -13.76 31.09
CA ASN A 45 4.28 -15.22 31.15
C ASN A 45 4.50 -15.87 29.76
N ILE A 46 4.30 -15.12 28.67
CA ILE A 46 4.38 -15.61 27.28
C ILE A 46 5.77 -15.37 26.66
N ALA A 47 6.63 -14.55 27.28
CA ALA A 47 7.95 -14.19 26.75
C ALA A 47 9.02 -15.30 26.83
N SER A 48 8.72 -16.48 27.35
CA SER A 48 9.68 -17.58 27.57
C SER A 48 9.78 -18.62 26.43
N PHE A 49 9.20 -18.37 25.26
CA PHE A 49 9.14 -19.37 24.17
C PHE A 49 10.19 -19.15 23.05
N PRO A 50 10.62 -20.23 22.36
CA PRO A 50 11.66 -20.16 21.31
C PRO A 50 11.27 -19.30 20.09
N SER A 51 12.28 -18.83 19.34
CA SER A 51 12.13 -17.79 18.30
C SER A 51 11.35 -18.22 17.03
N SER A 52 10.98 -19.48 16.88
CA SER A 52 10.43 -20.06 15.63
C SER A 52 8.90 -20.19 15.60
N THR A 53 8.17 -19.40 16.39
CA THR A 53 6.71 -19.52 16.56
C THR A 53 5.98 -18.32 15.91
N PRO A 54 4.95 -18.55 15.08
CA PRO A 54 4.18 -17.46 14.46
C PRO A 54 3.42 -16.62 15.49
N ILE A 55 3.31 -15.31 15.23
CA ILE A 55 2.65 -14.32 16.09
C ILE A 55 1.40 -13.79 15.36
N SER A 56 0.27 -13.74 16.07
CA SER A 56 -0.95 -13.06 15.62
C SER A 56 -1.25 -11.87 16.54
N LEU A 57 -1.84 -10.82 15.99
CA LEU A 57 -2.25 -9.66 16.78
C LEU A 57 -3.45 -10.06 17.66
N LEU A 58 -3.42 -9.74 18.95
CA LEU A 58 -4.57 -9.91 19.83
C LEU A 58 -5.34 -8.59 19.96
N ARG A 59 -6.67 -8.71 20.03
CA ARG A 59 -7.58 -7.59 20.31
C ARG A 59 -8.51 -7.97 21.45
N LEU A 60 -9.10 -6.98 22.11
CA LEU A 60 -10.22 -7.18 23.01
C LEU A 60 -11.51 -6.88 22.25
N ASP A 61 -12.51 -7.73 22.38
CA ASP A 61 -13.84 -7.42 21.85
C ASP A 61 -14.58 -6.42 22.75
N HIS A 62 -15.80 -6.05 22.32
CA HIS A 62 -16.67 -5.12 23.05
C HIS A 62 -17.11 -5.58 24.45
N GLN A 63 -16.86 -6.83 24.82
CA GLN A 63 -17.13 -7.40 26.14
C GLN A 63 -15.86 -7.50 26.99
N GLY A 64 -14.70 -7.12 26.45
CA GLY A 64 -13.42 -7.18 27.14
C GLY A 64 -12.76 -8.57 27.06
N GLU A 65 -13.23 -9.44 26.17
CA GLU A 65 -12.66 -10.77 25.97
C GLU A 65 -11.55 -10.74 24.91
N LEU A 66 -10.50 -11.54 25.13
CA LEU A 66 -9.38 -11.67 24.20
C LEU A 66 -9.84 -12.38 22.91
N VAL A 67 -9.70 -11.71 21.77
CA VAL A 67 -9.98 -12.26 20.45
C VAL A 67 -8.76 -12.15 19.55
N THR A 68 -8.49 -13.20 18.76
CA THR A 68 -7.39 -13.24 17.80
C THR A 68 -7.76 -12.46 16.54
N ASP A 69 -6.95 -11.49 16.15
CA ASP A 69 -7.06 -10.82 14.85
C ASP A 69 -6.44 -11.72 13.77
N PRO A 70 -7.12 -11.96 12.65
CA PRO A 70 -6.65 -12.89 11.61
C PRO A 70 -5.41 -12.41 10.83
N ARG A 71 -4.89 -11.20 11.09
CA ARG A 71 -3.64 -10.72 10.49
C ARG A 71 -2.42 -11.46 11.06
N LEU A 72 -1.66 -12.09 10.16
CA LEU A 72 -0.38 -12.71 10.44
C LEU A 72 0.75 -11.68 10.28
N LEU A 73 1.66 -11.63 11.25
CA LEU A 73 2.93 -10.93 11.12
C LEU A 73 3.91 -11.83 10.33
N ASN A 74 4.75 -11.24 9.48
CA ASN A 74 5.67 -12.01 8.62
C ASN A 74 6.89 -12.52 9.41
N ASP A 75 7.49 -13.63 8.93
CA ASP A 75 8.73 -14.16 9.48
C ASP A 75 9.85 -13.09 9.43
N GLY A 76 10.30 -12.65 10.59
CA GLY A 76 11.38 -11.65 10.75
C GLY A 76 10.96 -10.34 11.45
N GLU A 77 9.68 -10.11 11.71
CA GLU A 77 9.22 -8.99 12.54
C GLU A 77 9.52 -9.25 14.02
N LEU A 78 10.71 -8.86 14.46
CA LEU A 78 11.08 -8.82 15.88
C LEU A 78 10.43 -7.59 16.52
N ILE A 79 9.37 -7.82 17.31
CA ILE A 79 8.78 -6.78 18.15
C ILE A 79 9.53 -6.77 19.49
N GLU A 80 10.30 -5.71 19.73
CA GLU A 80 10.99 -5.48 21.00
C GLU A 80 10.03 -4.82 22.00
N ILE A 81 9.90 -5.39 23.20
CA ILE A 81 9.10 -4.82 24.29
C ILE A 81 9.97 -3.79 25.01
N MET A 82 9.66 -2.50 24.88
CA MET A 82 10.30 -1.46 25.68
C MET A 82 9.55 -1.28 27.00
N GLU A 83 10.26 -1.38 28.15
CA GLU A 83 9.71 -1.02 29.46
C GLU A 83 9.45 0.49 29.54
N GLY A 84 8.19 0.88 29.32
CA GLY A 84 7.67 2.22 29.61
C GLY A 84 6.80 2.20 30.87
N ALA A 85 6.68 3.36 31.53
CA ALA A 85 5.94 3.56 32.78
C ALA A 85 4.49 2.99 32.76
N PRO A 86 3.86 2.76 33.93
CA PRO A 86 2.63 1.94 34.10
C PRO A 86 1.39 2.34 33.28
N ASP A 87 1.43 3.48 32.60
CA ASP A 87 0.34 4.01 31.80
C ASP A 87 0.40 3.63 30.31
N ASP A 88 1.54 3.13 29.82
CA ASP A 88 1.72 2.62 28.47
C ASP A 88 1.83 1.09 28.48
N VAL A 89 0.78 0.39 28.03
CA VAL A 89 0.80 -1.08 27.94
C VAL A 89 0.58 -1.51 26.50
N SER A 90 1.62 -2.03 25.86
CA SER A 90 1.55 -2.74 24.59
C SER A 90 1.60 -4.25 24.86
N VAL A 91 0.70 -5.04 24.28
CA VAL A 91 0.70 -6.50 24.44
C VAL A 91 0.80 -7.19 23.09
N VAL A 92 1.80 -8.07 22.98
CA VAL A 92 1.98 -9.04 21.89
C VAL A 92 1.97 -10.42 22.53
N ALA A 93 1.19 -11.36 22.00
CA ALA A 93 1.20 -12.74 22.49
C ALA A 93 1.70 -13.71 21.42
N ARG A 94 2.56 -14.64 21.84
CA ARG A 94 2.88 -15.88 21.14
C ARG A 94 1.91 -16.97 21.57
N MET A 95 1.39 -17.74 20.63
CA MET A 95 0.53 -18.89 20.94
C MET A 95 1.36 -20.06 21.50
N THR A 96 1.07 -20.45 22.73
CA THR A 96 1.23 -21.84 23.21
C THR A 96 0.19 -22.10 24.30
N GLU A 97 -0.63 -23.14 24.06
CA GLU A 97 -1.49 -23.82 25.03
C GLU A 97 -2.63 -22.98 25.67
N LEU A 98 -3.66 -22.67 24.88
CA LEU A 98 -5.02 -22.61 25.42
C LEU A 98 -5.61 -24.02 25.32
N ASP A 99 -5.86 -24.63 26.48
CA ASP A 99 -6.49 -25.94 26.65
C ASP A 99 -7.77 -26.04 25.82
N THR A 100 -7.73 -26.87 24.78
CA THR A 100 -8.84 -27.12 23.84
C THR A 100 -9.86 -28.06 24.48
N GLY A 101 -10.49 -27.62 25.56
CA GLY A 101 -11.71 -28.22 26.07
C GLY A 101 -12.89 -27.81 25.19
N SER A 102 -13.20 -28.61 24.16
CA SER A 102 -14.43 -28.53 23.35
C SER A 102 -14.46 -27.58 22.14
N LEU A 103 -13.35 -27.47 21.39
CA LEU A 103 -13.33 -26.95 20.02
C LEU A 103 -12.81 -27.99 19.00
N ASP A 104 -13.29 -29.22 19.11
CA ASP A 104 -13.32 -30.14 17.97
C ASP A 104 -14.34 -29.61 16.95
N ARG A 105 -13.89 -28.67 16.10
CA ARG A 105 -14.40 -28.25 14.78
C ARG A 105 -14.10 -26.76 14.57
N ILE A 106 -12.85 -26.42 14.25
CA ILE A 106 -12.46 -25.43 13.23
C ILE A 106 -10.96 -25.66 13.04
N GLY A 107 -10.61 -26.46 12.02
CA GLY A 107 -9.23 -26.62 11.61
C GLY A 107 -8.73 -25.32 11.00
N SER A 108 -7.74 -24.67 11.63
CA SER A 108 -6.93 -23.66 10.98
C SER A 108 -6.14 -24.33 9.87
N ASN A 109 -6.60 -24.14 8.64
CA ASN A 109 -6.02 -24.67 7.42
C ASN A 109 -5.51 -23.47 6.62
N ASN A 110 -4.50 -22.77 7.12
CA ASN A 110 -3.74 -21.77 6.34
C ASN A 110 -2.76 -22.47 5.38
N LYS A 111 -3.27 -23.47 4.66
CA LYS A 111 -2.64 -23.99 3.46
C LYS A 111 -3.03 -23.03 2.34
N SER A 112 -2.03 -22.50 1.61
CA SER A 112 -2.26 -21.85 0.32
C SER A 112 -3.26 -22.70 -0.47
N LYS A 113 -4.45 -22.18 -0.73
CA LYS A 113 -5.43 -22.93 -1.51
C LYS A 113 -4.98 -22.86 -2.97
N ALA A 114 -5.07 -23.98 -3.67
CA ALA A 114 -4.89 -23.97 -5.12
C ALA A 114 -5.86 -22.95 -5.72
N GLN A 115 -5.34 -22.07 -6.56
CA GLN A 115 -6.13 -21.04 -7.23
C GLN A 115 -7.27 -21.71 -8.00
N SER A 116 -8.52 -21.36 -7.66
CA SER A 116 -9.68 -21.95 -8.32
C SER A 116 -9.93 -21.27 -9.66
N VAL A 117 -10.38 -22.02 -10.67
CA VAL A 117 -10.72 -21.47 -11.99
C VAL A 117 -11.76 -20.34 -11.88
N LYS A 118 -12.75 -20.50 -11.00
CA LYS A 118 -13.78 -19.47 -10.74
C LYS A 118 -13.15 -18.19 -10.19
N GLY A 119 -12.27 -18.31 -9.19
CA GLY A 119 -11.57 -17.18 -8.58
C GLY A 119 -10.67 -16.44 -9.58
N THR A 120 -9.96 -17.19 -10.43
CA THR A 120 -9.17 -16.60 -11.53
C THR A 120 -10.03 -15.79 -12.48
N LEU A 121 -11.17 -16.33 -12.94
CA LEU A 121 -12.04 -15.59 -13.84
C LEU A 121 -12.63 -14.34 -13.18
N GLN A 122 -13.01 -14.42 -11.90
CA GLN A 122 -13.49 -13.26 -11.15
C GLN A 122 -12.42 -12.18 -11.01
N PHE A 123 -11.18 -12.57 -10.68
CA PHE A 123 -10.03 -11.66 -10.66
C PHE A 123 -9.86 -10.97 -12.02
N LEU A 124 -9.83 -11.74 -13.12
CA LEU A 124 -9.66 -11.17 -14.47
C LEU A 124 -10.82 -10.27 -14.90
N HIS A 125 -12.04 -10.56 -14.49
CA HIS A 125 -13.20 -9.67 -14.71
C HIS A 125 -13.06 -8.35 -13.96
N ILE A 126 -12.52 -8.37 -12.74
CA ILE A 126 -12.27 -7.13 -11.97
C ILE A 126 -11.13 -6.33 -12.61
N VAL A 127 -10.04 -6.99 -13.02
CA VAL A 127 -8.91 -6.34 -13.72
C VAL A 127 -9.37 -5.59 -14.99
N GLU A 128 -10.44 -6.03 -15.65
CA GLU A 128 -11.02 -5.33 -16.81
C GLU A 128 -11.44 -3.88 -16.50
N ASN A 129 -11.80 -3.57 -15.24
CA ASN A 129 -12.15 -2.22 -14.83
C ASN A 129 -11.03 -1.22 -15.11
N LEU A 130 -9.76 -1.63 -15.07
CA LEU A 130 -8.62 -0.76 -15.39
C LEU A 130 -8.62 -0.27 -16.84
N LYS A 131 -9.25 -1.02 -17.76
CA LYS A 131 -9.43 -0.59 -19.17
C LYS A 131 -10.53 0.44 -19.32
N ARG A 132 -11.49 0.45 -18.39
CA ARG A 132 -12.70 1.28 -18.43
C ARG A 132 -12.55 2.56 -17.63
N THR A 133 -11.81 2.51 -16.54
CA THR A 133 -11.52 3.66 -15.70
C THR A 133 -10.53 4.56 -16.42
N LYS A 134 -10.96 5.77 -16.74
CA LYS A 134 -10.13 6.82 -17.31
C LYS A 134 -9.38 7.54 -16.22
N ARG A 135 -8.12 7.90 -16.45
CA ARG A 135 -7.34 8.57 -15.41
C ARG A 135 -7.97 9.93 -15.08
N THR A 136 -8.33 10.09 -13.81
CA THR A 136 -9.14 11.18 -13.27
C THR A 136 -8.44 12.52 -13.44
N GLY A 137 -7.11 12.55 -13.34
CA GLY A 137 -6.30 13.75 -13.60
C GLY A 137 -6.58 14.39 -14.96
N TRP A 138 -6.68 13.59 -16.03
CA TRP A 138 -6.95 14.08 -17.38
C TRP A 138 -8.39 14.59 -17.54
N ILE A 139 -9.35 13.84 -16.99
CA ILE A 139 -10.77 14.19 -17.04
C ILE A 139 -11.02 15.52 -16.33
N ASN A 140 -10.39 15.74 -15.17
CA ASN A 140 -10.49 16.98 -14.39
C ASN A 140 -9.86 18.18 -15.11
N ASN A 141 -8.94 17.93 -16.05
CA ASN A 141 -8.30 18.96 -16.87
C ASN A 141 -8.90 19.07 -18.29
N GLY A 142 -10.09 18.50 -18.51
CA GLY A 142 -10.86 18.68 -19.74
C GLY A 142 -10.40 17.83 -20.94
N VAL A 143 -9.44 16.93 -20.78
CA VAL A 143 -8.94 16.06 -21.84
C VAL A 143 -9.96 14.96 -22.16
N LYS A 144 -10.47 14.92 -23.39
CA LYS A 144 -11.43 13.90 -23.86
C LYS A 144 -11.20 13.57 -25.36
N PRO A 145 -10.78 12.34 -25.71
CA PRO A 145 -10.72 11.15 -24.87
C PRO A 145 -9.42 11.04 -24.05
N ALA A 146 -9.57 10.69 -22.76
CA ALA A 146 -8.45 10.36 -21.88
C ALA A 146 -8.07 8.86 -21.95
N GLU A 147 -6.82 8.57 -21.65
CA GLU A 147 -6.29 7.21 -21.46
C GLU A 147 -6.95 6.52 -20.26
N SER A 148 -6.93 5.19 -20.27
CA SER A 148 -7.30 4.36 -19.13
C SER A 148 -6.10 4.08 -18.22
N ILE A 149 -6.35 3.62 -16.99
CA ILE A 149 -5.29 3.18 -16.07
C ILE A 149 -4.47 2.04 -16.69
N ALA A 150 -5.11 1.15 -17.45
CA ALA A 150 -4.42 0.08 -18.17
C ALA A 150 -3.47 0.60 -19.27
N ASP A 151 -3.80 1.71 -19.95
CA ASP A 151 -2.94 2.32 -20.97
C ASP A 151 -1.65 2.87 -20.33
N HIS A 152 -1.80 3.56 -19.20
CA HIS A 152 -0.71 4.07 -18.37
C HIS A 152 0.25 2.96 -17.93
N MET A 153 -0.28 1.92 -17.26
CA MET A 153 0.54 0.77 -16.82
C MET A 153 1.19 0.01 -17.98
N TYR A 154 0.53 -0.07 -19.15
CA TYR A 154 1.12 -0.68 -20.33
C TYR A 154 2.38 0.08 -20.78
N ARG A 155 2.31 1.40 -20.93
CA ARG A 155 3.47 2.19 -21.36
C ARG A 155 4.58 2.18 -20.32
N MET A 156 4.26 2.17 -19.03
CA MET A 156 5.26 1.94 -17.97
C MET A 156 5.95 0.58 -18.09
N GLY A 157 5.20 -0.49 -18.39
CA GLY A 157 5.77 -1.81 -18.65
C GLY A 157 6.76 -1.79 -19.82
N ILE A 158 6.43 -1.08 -20.90
CA ILE A 158 7.33 -0.86 -22.04
C ILE A 158 8.57 -0.06 -21.62
N MET A 159 8.42 1.00 -20.82
CA MET A 159 9.55 1.77 -20.30
C MET A 159 10.49 0.92 -19.46
N ALA A 160 9.95 0.02 -18.62
CA ALA A 160 10.75 -0.91 -17.84
C ALA A 160 11.52 -1.91 -18.72
N MET A 161 11.00 -2.30 -19.90
CA MET A 161 11.76 -3.13 -20.85
C MET A 161 13.01 -2.43 -21.41
N LEU A 162 13.04 -1.09 -21.43
CA LEU A 162 14.17 -0.29 -21.90
C LEU A 162 15.32 -0.18 -20.89
N ILE A 163 15.14 -0.69 -19.66
CA ILE A 163 16.20 -0.72 -18.66
C ILE A 163 17.39 -1.55 -19.18
N ASP A 164 18.59 -0.98 -19.10
CA ASP A 164 19.83 -1.74 -19.20
C ASP A 164 20.29 -2.15 -17.79
N GLU A 165 20.11 -3.42 -17.44
CA GLU A 165 20.41 -3.94 -16.10
C GLU A 165 21.88 -3.76 -15.72
N LYS A 166 22.79 -3.68 -16.70
CA LYS A 166 24.23 -3.48 -16.46
C LYS A 166 24.54 -2.10 -15.92
N THR A 167 23.72 -1.10 -16.26
CA THR A 167 23.97 0.30 -15.92
C THR A 167 22.99 0.83 -14.87
N ALA A 168 21.78 0.28 -14.81
CA ALA A 168 20.76 0.71 -13.85
C ALA A 168 20.90 0.05 -12.46
N GLY A 169 21.51 -1.14 -12.36
CA GLY A 169 21.68 -1.81 -11.06
C GLY A 169 20.37 -2.25 -10.41
N VAL A 170 19.36 -2.57 -11.21
CA VAL A 170 18.02 -3.02 -10.80
C VAL A 170 17.60 -4.27 -11.57
N ASP A 171 16.72 -5.09 -11.01
CA ASP A 171 16.11 -6.23 -11.73
C ASP A 171 15.02 -5.74 -12.68
N LYS A 172 15.25 -5.87 -13.99
CA LYS A 172 14.32 -5.43 -15.04
C LYS A 172 12.99 -6.16 -14.97
N ASN A 173 13.02 -7.48 -14.77
CA ASN A 173 11.80 -8.29 -14.73
C ASN A 173 10.94 -7.92 -13.52
N ARG A 174 11.59 -7.60 -12.38
CA ARG A 174 10.89 -7.08 -11.21
C ARG A 174 10.24 -5.72 -11.49
N CYS A 175 10.96 -4.79 -12.13
CA CYS A 175 10.40 -3.48 -12.55
C CYS A 175 9.20 -3.64 -13.50
N ILE A 176 9.30 -4.53 -14.50
CA ILE A 176 8.18 -4.80 -15.43
C ILE A 176 6.96 -5.33 -14.67
N LYS A 177 7.15 -6.33 -13.81
CA LYS A 177 6.06 -6.91 -13.03
C LYS A 177 5.45 -5.88 -12.08
N MET A 178 6.27 -5.05 -11.43
CA MET A 178 5.81 -4.00 -10.53
C MET A 178 5.00 -2.94 -11.29
N ALA A 179 5.48 -2.48 -12.45
CA ALA A 179 4.77 -1.51 -13.27
C ALA A 179 3.35 -1.95 -13.66
N ILE A 180 3.15 -3.23 -13.97
CA ILE A 180 1.83 -3.77 -14.36
C ILE A 180 0.91 -4.14 -13.18
N VAL A 181 1.37 -4.03 -11.93
CA VAL A 181 0.54 -4.32 -10.74
C VAL A 181 0.33 -3.13 -9.81
N HIS A 182 1.08 -2.05 -9.97
CA HIS A 182 1.13 -0.98 -8.98
C HIS A 182 -0.24 -0.31 -8.75
N ASP A 183 -1.01 -0.06 -9.80
CA ASP A 183 -2.38 0.47 -9.74
C ASP A 183 -3.45 -0.63 -9.79
N LEU A 184 -3.10 -1.90 -9.53
CA LEU A 184 -4.06 -3.00 -9.59
C LEU A 184 -5.24 -2.81 -8.62
N ALA A 185 -5.00 -2.17 -7.47
CA ALA A 185 -6.03 -1.84 -6.49
C ALA A 185 -7.14 -0.93 -7.06
N GLU A 186 -6.80 -0.06 -8.01
CA GLU A 186 -7.72 0.89 -8.65
C GLU A 186 -8.80 0.20 -9.50
N SER A 187 -8.61 -1.09 -9.81
CA SER A 187 -9.65 -1.94 -10.41
C SER A 187 -10.91 -2.06 -9.53
N LEU A 188 -10.80 -1.77 -8.23
CA LEU A 188 -11.90 -1.77 -7.26
C LEU A 188 -12.16 -0.38 -6.67
N VAL A 189 -11.11 0.38 -6.35
CA VAL A 189 -11.24 1.66 -5.64
C VAL A 189 -11.40 2.87 -6.58
N GLY A 190 -11.07 2.72 -7.87
CA GLY A 190 -10.99 3.81 -8.84
C GLY A 190 -9.68 4.61 -8.74
N ASP A 191 -9.44 5.50 -9.70
CA ASP A 191 -8.28 6.41 -9.69
C ASP A 191 -8.57 7.61 -8.77
N ILE A 192 -8.14 7.49 -7.51
CA ILE A 192 -8.30 8.49 -6.45
C ILE A 192 -7.17 9.53 -6.55
N THR A 193 -7.55 10.78 -6.81
CA THR A 193 -6.62 11.91 -6.93
C THR A 193 -6.50 12.72 -5.63
N PRO A 194 -5.46 13.57 -5.51
CA PRO A 194 -5.33 14.49 -4.37
C PRO A 194 -6.51 15.47 -4.20
N TYR A 195 -7.36 15.63 -5.21
CA TYR A 195 -8.49 16.57 -5.21
C TYR A 195 -9.80 15.94 -4.73
N ASP A 196 -9.85 14.62 -4.55
CA ASP A 196 -11.08 13.89 -4.18
C ASP A 196 -11.42 13.95 -2.69
N GLY A 197 -10.61 14.65 -1.88
CA GLY A 197 -10.85 14.83 -0.45
C GLY A 197 -10.62 13.57 0.40
N VAL A 198 -10.07 12.51 -0.20
CA VAL A 198 -9.65 11.29 0.50
C VAL A 198 -8.27 11.51 1.11
N THR A 199 -8.10 11.17 2.39
CA THR A 199 -6.79 11.29 3.04
C THR A 199 -5.82 10.24 2.50
N VAL A 200 -4.52 10.50 2.60
CA VAL A 200 -3.48 9.53 2.20
C VAL A 200 -3.66 8.20 2.93
N GLU A 201 -3.97 8.23 4.24
CA GLU A 201 -4.20 7.03 5.05
C GLU A 201 -5.44 6.25 4.59
N ASP A 202 -6.54 6.96 4.29
CA ASP A 202 -7.77 6.33 3.82
C ASP A 202 -7.58 5.73 2.42
N LYS A 203 -6.83 6.38 1.52
CA LYS A 203 -6.47 5.85 0.21
C LYS A 203 -5.66 4.56 0.37
N HIS A 204 -4.58 4.59 1.14
CA HIS A 204 -3.76 3.39 1.39
C HIS A 204 -4.57 2.26 2.03
N THR A 205 -5.49 2.57 2.94
CA THR A 205 -6.37 1.57 3.56
C THR A 205 -7.33 0.95 2.55
N GLN A 206 -7.95 1.76 1.70
CA GLN A 206 -8.83 1.27 0.64
C GLN A 206 -8.09 0.37 -0.35
N GLU A 207 -6.91 0.79 -0.80
CA GLU A 207 -6.10 0.02 -1.76
C GLU A 207 -5.58 -1.28 -1.15
N ARG A 208 -5.16 -1.25 0.12
CA ARG A 208 -4.76 -2.46 0.86
C ARG A 208 -5.91 -3.46 0.97
N ASN A 209 -7.12 -3.00 1.26
CA ASN A 209 -8.31 -3.85 1.32
C ASN A 209 -8.66 -4.44 -0.07
N ALA A 210 -8.53 -3.64 -1.13
CA ALA A 210 -8.71 -4.11 -2.50
C ALA A 210 -7.68 -5.21 -2.85
N MET A 211 -6.41 -4.99 -2.54
CA MET A 211 -5.36 -6.00 -2.77
C MET A 211 -5.57 -7.26 -1.93
N HIS A 212 -6.06 -7.14 -0.69
CA HIS A 212 -6.45 -8.28 0.12
C HIS A 212 -7.56 -9.09 -0.57
N HIS A 213 -8.65 -8.45 -1.01
CA HIS A 213 -9.74 -9.12 -1.71
C HIS A 213 -9.23 -9.84 -2.98
N LEU A 214 -8.46 -9.15 -3.81
CA LEU A 214 -7.90 -9.70 -5.05
C LEU A 214 -6.99 -10.91 -4.76
N CYS A 215 -6.03 -10.78 -3.84
CA CYS A 215 -5.00 -11.79 -3.64
C CYS A 215 -5.41 -12.92 -2.69
N HIS A 216 -6.10 -12.63 -1.58
CA HIS A 216 -6.53 -13.65 -0.62
C HIS A 216 -7.84 -14.31 -1.04
N GLU A 217 -8.88 -13.52 -1.30
CA GLU A 217 -10.24 -14.06 -1.46
C GLU A 217 -10.45 -14.66 -2.86
N LEU A 218 -10.00 -13.98 -3.92
CA LEU A 218 -10.20 -14.45 -5.29
C LEU A 218 -9.10 -15.42 -5.73
N LEU A 219 -7.83 -15.09 -5.48
CA LEU A 219 -6.69 -15.92 -5.89
C LEU A 219 -6.29 -16.98 -4.86
N GLY A 220 -6.94 -17.01 -3.69
CA GLY A 220 -6.74 -18.06 -2.68
C GLY A 220 -5.38 -17.99 -1.98
N TRP A 221 -4.73 -16.83 -1.99
CA TRP A 221 -3.38 -16.61 -1.48
C TRP A 221 -2.36 -17.61 -2.05
N SER A 222 -2.49 -17.91 -3.35
CA SER A 222 -1.52 -18.71 -4.09
C SER A 222 -0.13 -18.05 -4.13
N ALA A 223 0.89 -18.79 -4.55
CA ALA A 223 2.23 -18.23 -4.72
C ALA A 223 2.24 -17.02 -5.67
N GLN A 224 1.43 -17.05 -6.73
CA GLN A 224 1.27 -15.94 -7.67
C GLN A 224 0.58 -14.74 -7.02
N ALA A 225 -0.44 -14.98 -6.18
CA ALA A 225 -1.11 -13.91 -5.45
C ALA A 225 -0.18 -13.23 -4.44
N GLN A 226 0.68 -14.02 -3.78
CA GLN A 226 1.70 -13.51 -2.87
C GLN A 226 2.74 -12.66 -3.61
N GLU A 227 3.17 -13.08 -4.80
CA GLU A 227 4.06 -12.28 -5.64
C GLU A 227 3.44 -10.93 -6.02
N ILE A 228 2.18 -10.92 -6.49
CA ILE A 228 1.44 -9.70 -6.82
C ILE A 228 1.32 -8.79 -5.59
N SER A 229 0.89 -9.34 -4.45
CA SER A 229 0.73 -8.56 -3.22
C SER A 229 2.05 -7.99 -2.71
N ALA A 230 3.15 -8.73 -2.84
CA ALA A 230 4.48 -8.29 -2.42
C ALA A 230 5.01 -7.16 -3.33
N LEU A 231 4.84 -7.28 -4.64
CA LEU A 231 5.23 -6.23 -5.60
C LEU A 231 4.47 -4.93 -5.37
N TRP A 232 3.14 -5.01 -5.14
CA TRP A 232 2.33 -3.85 -4.80
C TRP A 232 2.79 -3.19 -3.49
N ALA A 233 3.02 -3.98 -2.44
CA ALA A 233 3.46 -3.45 -1.15
C ALA A 233 4.86 -2.81 -1.24
N GLU A 234 5.76 -3.38 -2.03
CA GLU A 234 7.10 -2.84 -2.27
C GLU A 234 7.04 -1.48 -2.99
N TYR A 235 6.19 -1.36 -4.02
CA TYR A 235 5.95 -0.10 -4.72
C TYR A 235 5.44 0.99 -3.76
N GLU A 236 4.46 0.65 -2.93
CA GLU A 236 3.85 1.58 -1.98
C GLU A 236 4.83 2.03 -0.89
N ALA A 237 5.68 1.12 -0.41
CA ALA A 237 6.71 1.44 0.56
C ALA A 237 7.86 2.31 -0.01
N ALA A 238 8.03 2.33 -1.35
CA ALA A 238 9.10 3.04 -2.05
C ALA A 238 10.51 2.78 -1.46
N ALA A 239 10.76 1.54 -1.02
CA ALA A 239 11.93 1.19 -0.21
C ALA A 239 13.07 0.53 -1.01
N THR A 240 12.82 0.07 -2.23
CA THR A 240 13.80 -0.63 -3.08
C THR A 240 14.23 0.22 -4.28
N PRO A 241 15.43 -0.01 -4.85
CA PRO A 241 15.83 0.62 -6.11
C PRO A 241 14.83 0.42 -7.25
N GLU A 242 14.23 -0.77 -7.35
CA GLU A 242 13.17 -1.09 -8.30
C GLU A 242 11.93 -0.24 -8.07
N ALA A 243 11.42 -0.16 -6.84
CA ALA A 243 10.26 0.65 -6.51
C ALA A 243 10.49 2.14 -6.76
N LEU A 244 11.67 2.66 -6.42
CA LEU A 244 12.03 4.05 -6.70
C LEU A 244 12.08 4.34 -8.21
N LEU A 245 12.64 3.43 -9.01
CA LEU A 245 12.65 3.56 -10.46
C LEU A 245 11.24 3.49 -11.06
N VAL A 246 10.39 2.56 -10.60
CA VAL A 246 9.02 2.45 -11.09
C VAL A 246 8.18 3.67 -10.69
N LYS A 247 8.39 4.24 -9.49
CA LYS A 247 7.80 5.54 -9.10
C LYS A 247 8.27 6.67 -10.02
N ASP A 248 9.52 6.64 -10.49
CA ASP A 248 10.00 7.62 -11.47
C ASP A 248 9.36 7.42 -12.85
N PHE A 249 9.14 6.16 -13.26
CA PHE A 249 8.39 5.85 -14.47
C PHE A 249 6.94 6.32 -14.41
N ASP A 250 6.23 6.11 -13.31
CA ASP A 250 4.84 6.59 -13.11
C ASP A 250 4.74 8.10 -13.36
N LYS A 251 5.61 8.89 -12.71
CA LYS A 251 5.67 10.34 -12.90
C LYS A 251 6.07 10.75 -14.32
N PHE A 252 7.04 10.05 -14.91
CA PHE A 252 7.55 10.38 -16.25
C PHE A 252 6.49 10.10 -17.32
N GLU A 253 5.85 8.94 -17.24
CA GLU A 253 4.79 8.54 -18.16
C GLU A 253 3.67 9.56 -18.14
N MET A 254 3.28 10.04 -16.95
CA MET A 254 2.28 11.09 -16.78
C MET A 254 2.66 12.39 -17.49
N ILE A 255 3.88 12.92 -17.31
CA ILE A 255 4.28 14.16 -18.00
C ILE A 255 4.51 13.97 -19.51
N MET A 256 4.92 12.78 -19.94
CA MET A 256 4.99 12.43 -21.36
C MET A 256 3.60 12.47 -21.98
N GLN A 257 2.61 11.85 -21.33
CA GLN A 257 1.22 11.89 -21.76
C GLN A 257 0.66 13.32 -21.77
N ALA A 258 1.03 14.14 -20.78
CA ALA A 258 0.62 15.55 -20.74
C ALA A 258 1.13 16.32 -21.97
N LEU A 259 2.40 16.16 -22.38
CA LEU A 259 2.90 16.81 -23.61
C LEU A 259 2.15 16.32 -24.85
N GLU A 260 1.87 15.03 -24.95
CA GLU A 260 1.12 14.46 -26.08
C GLU A 260 -0.29 15.05 -26.16
N TYR A 261 -0.97 15.24 -25.03
CA TYR A 261 -2.28 15.91 -24.99
C TYR A 261 -2.19 17.41 -25.27
N GLU A 262 -1.15 18.12 -24.79
CA GLU A 262 -0.95 19.53 -25.17
C GLU A 262 -0.82 19.70 -26.69
N LYS A 263 -0.17 18.74 -27.36
CA LYS A 263 0.00 18.71 -28.81
C LYS A 263 -1.30 18.36 -29.56
N SER A 264 -2.11 17.44 -29.04
CA SER A 264 -3.30 16.95 -29.75
C SER A 264 -4.59 17.70 -29.44
N GLU A 265 -4.76 18.22 -28.21
CA GLU A 265 -6.05 18.73 -27.70
C GLU A 265 -6.07 20.25 -27.44
N ASP A 266 -5.04 21.00 -27.84
CA ASP A 266 -4.93 22.47 -27.59
C ASP A 266 -5.10 22.88 -26.11
N VAL A 267 -4.76 21.98 -25.19
CA VAL A 267 -4.79 22.23 -23.73
C VAL A 267 -3.43 22.70 -23.21
N THR A 268 -3.41 23.25 -22.00
CA THR A 268 -2.17 23.52 -21.25
C THR A 268 -2.21 22.75 -19.94
N LEU A 269 -1.21 21.90 -19.72
CA LEU A 269 -1.15 20.95 -18.60
C LEU A 269 0.10 21.22 -17.74
N GLU A 270 0.37 22.51 -17.47
CA GLU A 270 1.54 22.95 -16.70
C GLU A 270 1.60 22.35 -15.29
N ASP A 271 0.45 22.17 -14.64
CA ASP A 271 0.38 21.67 -13.27
C ASP A 271 0.98 20.26 -13.13
N PHE A 272 0.90 19.42 -14.17
CA PHE A 272 1.50 18.08 -14.20
C PHE A 272 3.04 18.15 -14.20
N PHE A 273 3.60 19.07 -14.98
CA PHE A 273 5.06 19.29 -15.04
C PHE A 273 5.56 19.99 -13.77
N ALA A 274 4.89 21.06 -13.34
CA ALA A 274 5.23 21.76 -12.10
C ALA A 274 5.17 20.81 -10.89
N GLY A 275 4.18 19.91 -10.85
CA GLY A 275 4.00 18.91 -9.81
C GLY A 275 5.09 17.84 -9.75
N THR A 276 5.90 17.65 -10.79
CA THR A 276 6.96 16.61 -10.85
C THR A 276 8.39 17.16 -10.79
N ARG A 277 8.59 18.48 -10.89
CA ARG A 277 9.91 19.13 -10.79
C ARG A 277 10.67 18.70 -9.53
N GLY A 278 11.90 18.24 -9.71
CA GLY A 278 12.79 17.79 -8.61
C GLY A 278 12.40 16.46 -7.94
N LYS A 279 11.36 15.77 -8.43
CA LYS A 279 10.90 14.49 -7.85
C LYS A 279 11.58 13.27 -8.45
N PHE A 280 12.13 13.37 -9.67
CA PHE A 280 12.89 12.29 -10.31
C PHE A 280 14.23 12.06 -9.60
N LYS A 281 14.58 10.79 -9.39
CA LYS A 281 15.77 10.37 -8.64
C LYS A 281 16.74 9.57 -9.49
N HIS A 282 16.24 8.74 -10.39
CA HIS A 282 17.07 7.86 -11.19
C HIS A 282 17.74 8.64 -12.35
N PRO A 283 19.07 8.52 -12.56
CA PRO A 283 19.78 9.27 -13.60
C PRO A 283 19.25 9.04 -15.01
N MET A 284 18.90 7.80 -15.35
CA MET A 284 18.31 7.46 -16.65
C MET A 284 17.01 8.23 -16.92
N VAL A 285 16.10 8.27 -15.94
CA VAL A 285 14.81 8.96 -16.10
C VAL A 285 15.01 10.47 -16.11
N THR A 286 15.95 10.99 -15.32
CA THR A 286 16.30 12.42 -15.34
C THR A 286 16.74 12.85 -16.75
N GLY A 287 17.57 12.06 -17.43
CA GLY A 287 17.94 12.34 -18.81
C GLY A 287 16.76 12.31 -19.80
N TRP A 288 15.77 11.45 -19.58
CA TRP A 288 14.54 11.45 -20.40
C TRP A 288 13.67 12.69 -20.13
N VAL A 289 13.58 13.13 -18.87
CA VAL A 289 12.84 14.33 -18.47
C VAL A 289 13.45 15.57 -19.11
N ASP A 290 14.78 15.69 -19.11
CA ASP A 290 15.48 16.82 -19.72
C ASP A 290 15.16 16.95 -21.23
N GLU A 291 15.15 15.82 -21.95
CA GLU A 291 14.79 15.79 -23.36
C GLU A 291 13.31 16.14 -23.59
N LEU A 292 12.41 15.60 -22.75
CA LEU A 292 10.97 15.88 -22.85
C LEU A 292 10.64 17.36 -22.57
N GLU A 293 11.28 17.96 -21.56
CA GLU A 293 11.14 19.39 -21.25
C GLU A 293 11.67 20.26 -22.41
N ALA A 294 12.78 19.87 -23.04
CA ALA A 294 13.29 20.55 -24.24
C ALA A 294 12.32 20.45 -25.42
N GLU A 295 11.75 19.27 -25.67
CA GLU A 295 10.74 19.04 -26.70
C GLU A 295 9.48 19.89 -26.45
N ARG A 296 9.01 19.93 -25.20
CA ARG A 296 7.87 20.77 -24.79
C ARG A 296 8.14 22.25 -24.98
N ALA A 297 9.34 22.73 -24.63
CA ALA A 297 9.73 24.12 -24.84
C ALA A 297 9.70 24.51 -26.32
N GLN A 298 10.19 23.62 -27.21
CA GLN A 298 10.13 23.82 -28.66
C GLN A 298 8.68 23.88 -29.15
N HIS A 299 7.82 22.97 -28.70
CA HIS A 299 6.40 22.97 -29.06
C HIS A 299 5.71 24.28 -28.66
N ARG A 300 5.95 24.77 -27.43
CA ARG A 300 5.38 26.04 -26.95
C ARG A 300 5.88 27.24 -27.73
N ALA A 301 7.16 27.26 -28.11
CA ALA A 301 7.74 28.35 -28.91
C ALA A 301 7.17 28.42 -30.34
N ILE A 302 6.74 27.29 -30.91
CA ILE A 302 6.07 27.25 -32.23
C ILE A 302 4.63 27.78 -32.13
N LYS A 303 3.99 27.63 -30.96
CA LYS A 303 2.59 27.99 -30.72
C LYS A 303 2.40 29.46 -30.30
N SER A 304 3.44 30.10 -29.74
CA SER A 304 3.46 31.51 -29.31
C SER A 304 3.68 32.49 -30.46
#